data_AF-A0A811K3B2-F1
#
_entry.id   AF-A0A811K3B2-F1
#
_cell.length_a   1.000
_cell.length_b   1.000
_cell.length_c   1.000
_cell.angle_alpha   90.00
_cell.angle_beta   90.00
_cell.angle_gamma   90.00
#
_symmetry.space_group_name_H-M   'P 1'
#
loop_
_entity.id
_entity.type
_entity.pdbx_description
1 polymer ?
#
loop_
_entity_poly.entity_id
_entity_poly.type
_entity_poly.pdbx_seq_one_letter_code
_entity_poly.pdbx_strand_id
1 'polypeptide(L)'
;MSENATTTAQCPYGSHNVSTNMLYLHVAQCRRKFLKRHPNIEFMHCPYNPSHLIPVSEQNFHDEHCNTKKIIQKRVENQPKLLEI
;
A
#
# COMPACT_ATOMS: atom_id res chain seq x y z
N MET A 1 4.65 23.35 -25.36
CA MET A 1 4.50 23.62 -23.91
C MET A 1 3.99 22.33 -23.29
N SER A 2 4.84 21.63 -22.54
CA SER A 2 4.53 20.29 -22.05
C SER A 2 3.41 20.33 -21.03
N GLU A 3 2.31 19.65 -21.30
CA GLU A 3 1.21 19.46 -20.37
C GLU A 3 1.73 18.69 -19.14
N ASN A 4 1.82 19.35 -18.00
CA ASN A 4 2.07 18.67 -16.72
C ASN A 4 0.80 17.89 -16.35
N ALA A 5 0.65 16.68 -16.90
CA ALA A 5 -0.40 15.75 -16.54
C ALA A 5 -0.30 15.46 -15.04
N THR A 6 -1.21 16.03 -14.25
CA THR A 6 -1.28 15.79 -12.81
C THR A 6 -1.76 14.35 -12.61
N THR A 7 -0.83 13.44 -12.30
CA THR A 7 -1.16 12.03 -12.07
C THR A 7 -1.97 11.93 -10.78
N THR A 8 -3.10 11.23 -10.84
CA THR A 8 -3.97 10.98 -9.68
C THR A 8 -4.13 9.49 -9.44
N ALA A 9 -4.41 9.11 -8.20
CA ALA A 9 -4.69 7.74 -7.76
C ALA A 9 -5.90 7.71 -6.83
N GLN A 10 -6.61 6.59 -6.82
CA GLN A 10 -7.80 6.40 -5.99
C GLN A 10 -7.42 6.12 -4.53
N CYS A 11 -8.12 6.75 -3.59
CA CYS A 11 -7.94 6.48 -2.16
C CYS A 11 -8.57 5.14 -1.76
N PRO A 12 -7.92 4.29 -0.93
CA PRO A 12 -8.47 3.00 -0.49
C PRO A 12 -9.67 3.11 0.47
N TYR A 13 -9.94 4.31 1.01
CA TYR A 13 -11.01 4.54 1.99
C TYR A 13 -12.23 5.29 1.43
N GLY A 14 -12.24 5.62 0.14
CA GLY A 14 -13.35 6.36 -0.47
C GLY A 14 -13.25 6.49 -1.98
N SER A 15 -14.35 6.88 -2.62
CA SER A 15 -14.47 6.96 -4.09
C SER A 15 -13.90 8.26 -4.69
N HIS A 16 -12.76 8.74 -4.17
CA HIS A 16 -12.16 9.98 -4.63
C HIS A 16 -10.70 9.79 -5.04
N ASN A 17 -10.29 10.58 -6.02
CA ASN A 17 -8.93 10.59 -6.56
C ASN A 17 -8.11 11.70 -5.91
N VAL A 18 -6.83 11.43 -5.71
CA VAL A 18 -5.88 12.38 -5.13
C VAL A 18 -4.60 12.38 -5.93
N SER A 19 -3.88 13.51 -5.91
CA SER A 19 -2.55 13.58 -6.52
C SER A 19 -1.66 12.47 -5.96
N THR A 20 -0.95 11.75 -6.83
CA THR A 20 -0.02 10.68 -6.43
C THR A 20 1.03 11.18 -5.43
N ASN A 21 1.48 12.44 -5.58
CA ASN A 21 2.42 13.08 -4.66
C ASN A 21 1.90 13.22 -3.23
N MET A 22 0.57 13.31 -3.07
CA MET A 22 -0.09 13.49 -1.76
C MET A 22 -0.77 12.21 -1.26
N LEU A 23 -0.74 11.13 -2.04
CA LEU A 23 -1.50 9.91 -1.78
C LEU A 23 -1.23 9.35 -0.38
N TYR A 24 0.03 9.19 0.02
CA TYR A 24 0.39 8.64 1.34
C TYR A 24 -0.16 9.48 2.51
N LEU A 25 0.04 10.80 2.45
CA LEU A 25 -0.45 11.72 3.48
C LEU A 25 -1.98 11.71 3.54
N HIS A 26 -2.60 11.65 2.37
CA HIS A 26 -4.04 11.58 2.23
C HIS A 26 -4.61 10.28 2.81
N VAL A 27 -4.03 9.12 2.48
CA VAL A 27 -4.46 7.81 3.01
C VAL A 27 -4.36 7.78 4.54
N ALA A 28 -3.30 8.33 5.13
CA ALA A 28 -3.18 8.40 6.59
C ALA A 28 -4.32 9.18 7.26
N GLN A 29 -4.76 10.29 6.64
CA GLN A 29 -5.89 11.07 7.13
C GLN A 29 -7.22 10.33 6.96
N CYS A 30 -7.45 9.72 5.80
CA CYS A 30 -8.66 8.97 5.52
C CYS A 30 -8.78 7.71 6.37
N ARG A 31 -7.66 7.00 6.61
CA ARG A 31 -7.59 5.89 7.56
C ARG A 31 -8.09 6.32 8.93
N ARG A 32 -7.57 7.42 9.48
CA ARG A 32 -8.01 7.92 10.80
C ARG A 32 -9.52 8.21 10.83
N LYS A 33 -10.06 8.87 9.79
CA LYS A 33 -11.51 9.15 9.70
C LYS A 33 -12.33 7.87 9.55
N PHE A 34 -11.83 6.89 8.80
CA PHE A 34 -12.48 5.60 8.63
C PHE A 34 -12.54 4.84 9.96
N LEU A 35 -11.42 4.69 10.66
CA LEU A 35 -11.35 3.99 11.95
C LEU A 35 -12.26 4.62 13.02
N LYS A 36 -12.40 5.95 13.02
CA LYS A 36 -13.35 6.64 13.92
C LYS A 36 -14.82 6.27 13.66
N ARG A 37 -15.19 6.01 12.41
CA ARG A 37 -16.56 5.62 12.02
C ARG A 37 -16.79 4.12 12.14
N HIS A 38 -15.73 3.32 12.12
CA HIS A 38 -15.76 1.87 12.15
C HIS A 38 -14.87 1.34 13.28
N PRO A 39 -15.30 1.45 14.55
CA PRO A 39 -14.48 1.04 15.70
C PRO A 39 -14.19 -0.47 15.74
N ASN A 40 -15.05 -1.28 15.13
CA ASN A 40 -14.94 -2.73 15.09
C ASN A 40 -14.36 -3.25 13.77
N ILE A 41 -13.53 -2.46 13.08
CA ILE A 41 -12.89 -2.94 11.86
C ILE A 41 -11.91 -4.08 12.18
N GLU A 42 -11.84 -5.06 11.27
CA GLU A 42 -10.86 -6.13 11.32
C GLU A 42 -9.49 -5.66 10.84
N PHE A 43 -8.47 -6.14 11.53
CA PHE A 43 -7.07 -5.92 11.18
C PHE A 43 -6.40 -7.24 10.84
N MET A 44 -5.44 -7.17 9.93
CA MET A 44 -4.57 -8.28 9.58
C MET A 44 -3.11 -7.87 9.70
N HIS A 45 -2.25 -8.87 9.90
CA HIS A 45 -0.80 -8.66 9.83
C HIS A 45 -0.37 -8.81 8.37
N CYS A 46 0.53 -7.94 7.91
CA CYS A 46 1.12 -8.07 6.58
C CYS A 46 1.87 -9.41 6.45
N PRO A 47 1.68 -10.16 5.35
CA PRO A 47 2.36 -11.45 5.15
C PRO A 47 3.88 -11.31 4.94
N TYR A 48 4.34 -10.13 4.55
CA TYR A 48 5.77 -9.84 4.31
C TYR A 48 6.47 -9.27 5.55
N ASN A 49 5.74 -8.59 6.43
CA ASN A 49 6.26 -8.01 7.66
C ASN A 49 5.20 -8.05 8.77
N PRO A 50 5.26 -9.01 9.71
CA PRO A 50 4.27 -9.13 10.78
C PRO A 50 4.13 -7.88 11.67
N SER A 51 5.14 -7.00 11.71
CA SER A 51 5.06 -5.72 12.45
C SER A 51 4.09 -4.72 11.83
N HIS A 52 3.66 -4.91 10.57
CA HIS A 52 2.64 -4.08 9.96
C HIS A 52 1.24 -4.61 10.30
N LEU A 53 0.55 -3.93 11.21
CA LEU A 53 -0.87 -4.12 11.45
C LEU A 53 -1.68 -3.19 10.52
N ILE A 54 -2.49 -3.76 9.64
CA ILE A 54 -3.25 -3.03 8.62
C ILE A 54 -4.74 -3.35 8.71
N PRO A 55 -5.64 -2.38 8.47
CA PRO A 55 -7.06 -2.67 8.29
C PRO A 55 -7.25 -3.56 7.06
N VAL A 56 -8.12 -4.57 7.14
CA VAL A 56 -8.38 -5.50 6.01
C VAL A 56 -8.84 -4.74 4.76
N SER A 57 -9.62 -3.67 4.92
CA SER A 57 -10.05 -2.80 3.81
C SER A 57 -8.90 -2.11 3.07
N GLU A 58 -7.71 -2.03 3.66
CA GLU A 58 -6.52 -1.42 3.06
C GLU A 58 -5.54 -2.44 2.49
N GLN A 59 -5.85 -3.74 2.53
CA GLN A 59 -4.92 -4.80 2.14
C GLN A 59 -4.35 -4.59 0.72
N ASN A 60 -5.22 -4.35 -0.27
CA ASN A 60 -4.78 -4.18 -1.66
C ASN A 60 -3.82 -2.99 -1.83
N PHE A 61 -4.19 -1.85 -1.23
CA PHE A 61 -3.34 -0.66 -1.25
C PHE A 61 -2.01 -0.90 -0.53
N HIS A 62 -2.04 -1.57 0.61
CA HIS A 62 -0.83 -1.96 1.32
C HIS A 62 0.06 -2.85 0.45
N ASP A 63 -0.49 -3.86 -0.20
CA ASP A 63 0.28 -4.82 -1.00
C ASP A 63 0.95 -4.19 -2.24
N GLU A 64 0.39 -3.13 -2.81
CA GLU A 64 1.00 -2.36 -3.90
C GLU A 64 2.14 -1.44 -3.40
N HIS A 65 2.01 -0.94 -2.18
CA HIS A 65 2.90 0.08 -1.61
C HIS A 65 3.85 -0.46 -0.53
N CYS A 66 3.78 -1.74 -0.18
CA CYS A 66 4.57 -2.35 0.88
C CYS A 66 6.05 -2.43 0.49
N ASN A 67 6.88 -1.68 1.21
CA ASN A 67 8.33 -1.69 1.01
C ASN A 67 8.95 -3.06 1.31
N THR A 68 8.48 -3.78 2.34
CA THR A 68 9.01 -5.11 2.66
C THR A 68 8.76 -6.11 1.54
N LYS A 69 7.56 -6.09 0.93
CA LYS A 69 7.24 -6.90 -0.25
C LYS A 69 8.21 -6.61 -1.39
N LYS A 70 8.42 -5.33 -1.72
CA LYS A 70 9.34 -4.90 -2.78
C LYS A 70 10.78 -5.36 -2.54
N ILE A 71 11.24 -5.33 -1.28
CA ILE A 71 12.58 -5.81 -0.91
C ILE A 71 12.68 -7.33 -1.09
N ILE A 72 11.68 -8.09 -0.63
CA ILE A 72 11.65 -9.55 -0.78
C ILE A 72 11.63 -9.94 -2.26
N GLN A 73 10.77 -9.31 -3.07
CA GLN A 73 10.70 -9.55 -4.52
C GLN A 73 12.05 -9.30 -5.20
N LYS A 74 12.69 -8.16 -4.92
CA LYS A 74 14.03 -7.87 -5.44
C LYS A 74 15.07 -8.89 -5.00
N ARG A 75 15.01 -9.42 -3.77
CA ARG A 75 15.95 -10.46 -3.33
C ARG A 75 15.79 -11.76 -4.11
N VAL A 76 14.55 -12.17 -4.37
CA VAL A 76 14.25 -13.37 -5.16
C VAL A 76 14.72 -13.21 -6.61
N GLU A 77 14.48 -12.06 -7.22
CA GLU A 77 14.94 -11.75 -8.60
C GLU A 77 16.46 -11.79 -8.73
N ASN A 78 17.18 -11.34 -7.70
CA ASN A 78 18.65 -11.27 -7.69
C ASN A 78 19.32 -12.55 -7.18
N GLN A 79 18.56 -13.59 -6.81
CA GLN A 79 19.14 -14.86 -6.41
C GLN A 79 19.53 -15.64 -7.67
N PRO A 80 20.81 -16.04 -7.84
CA PRO A 80 21.19 -16.88 -8.96
C PRO A 80 20.39 -18.18 -8.87
N LYS A 81 19.71 -18.54 -9.96
CA LYS A 81 19.07 -19.87 -10.08
C LYS A 81 20.17 -20.88 -9.83
N LEU A 82 20.06 -21.63 -8.74
CA LEU A 82 20.95 -22.75 -8.46
C LEU A 82 20.88 -23.65 -9.70
N LEU A 83 22.01 -23.80 -10.40
CA LEU A 83 22.13 -24.80 -11.45
C LEU A 83 21.96 -26.14 -10.75
N GLU A 84 20.80 -26.77 -10.94
CA GLU A 84 20.59 -28.16 -10.56
C GLU A 84 21.55 -28.99 -11.42
N ILE A 85 22.52 -29.63 -10.74
CA ILE A 85 23.47 -30.60 -11.31
C ILE A 85 22.81 -31.97 -11.28
#